data_AF-A0A960PE72-F1
#
_entry.id   AF-A0A960PE72-F1
#
_cell.length_a   1.000
_cell.length_b   1.000
_cell.length_c   1.000
_cell.angle_alpha   90.00
_cell.angle_beta   90.00
_cell.angle_gamma   90.00
#
_symmetry.space_group_name_H-M   'P 1'
#
loop_
_entity.id
_entity.type
_entity.pdbx_description
1 polymer ?
#
loop_
_entity_poly.entity_id
_entity_poly.type
_entity_poly.pdbx_seq_one_letter_code
_entity_poly.pdbx_strand_id
1 'polypeptide(L)'
;MEDLTHFLPMIGIILAFLITTAAEIFALKFSKRVDSPKFIWFPVAANIAGTLIVFVIGLLAVGLFAVGFIVAFGEGYNEGEKYFYLMILALILIPLLIFLARTVLFLLFNLGKFPFALLYSFVSTILTAVILSISAMTSLWIYEQFLR
;
A
#
# COMPACT_ATOMS: atom_id res chain seq x y z
N MET A 1 -28.87 -11.02 -0.97
CA MET A 1 -28.19 -9.76 -1.38
C MET A 1 -27.17 -9.30 -0.33
N GLU A 2 -27.37 -9.58 0.96
CA GLU A 2 -26.36 -9.34 2.03
C GLU A 2 -25.01 -10.05 1.78
N ASP A 3 -24.99 -11.22 1.13
CA ASP A 3 -23.70 -11.88 0.85
C ASP A 3 -22.78 -11.06 -0.06
N LEU A 4 -23.31 -10.29 -1.02
CA LEU A 4 -22.50 -9.60 -2.02
C LEU A 4 -21.78 -8.37 -1.45
N THR A 5 -22.38 -7.68 -0.47
CA THR A 5 -21.82 -6.46 0.14
C THR A 5 -20.59 -6.76 1.01
N HIS A 6 -20.50 -7.96 1.58
CA HIS A 6 -19.29 -8.42 2.29
C HIS A 6 -18.10 -8.67 1.36
N PHE A 7 -18.34 -9.01 0.08
CA PHE A 7 -17.28 -9.24 -0.90
C PHE A 7 -16.83 -7.96 -1.63
N LEU A 8 -17.60 -6.87 -1.56
CA LEU A 8 -17.28 -5.61 -2.24
C LEU A 8 -15.88 -5.05 -1.88
N PRO A 9 -15.46 -5.01 -0.61
CA PRO A 9 -14.13 -4.53 -0.24
C PRO A 9 -13.01 -5.39 -0.85
N MET A 10 -13.20 -6.71 -0.87
CA MET A 10 -12.24 -7.66 -1.43
C MET A 10 -12.11 -7.49 -2.94
N ILE A 11 -13.23 -7.31 -3.65
CA ILE A 11 -13.25 -7.01 -5.09
C ILE A 11 -12.52 -5.67 -5.36
N GLY A 12 -12.76 -4.65 -4.53
CA GLY A 12 -12.07 -3.36 -4.62
C GLY A 12 -10.55 -3.47 -4.51
N ILE A 13 -10.04 -4.26 -3.56
CA ILE A 13 -8.60 -4.51 -3.39
C ILE A 13 -8.02 -5.24 -4.62
N ILE A 14 -8.71 -6.26 -5.12
CA ILE A 14 -8.27 -7.01 -6.31
C ILE A 14 -8.22 -6.09 -7.54
N LEU A 15 -9.26 -5.28 -7.76
CA LEU A 15 -9.29 -4.33 -8.88
C LEU A 15 -8.19 -3.28 -8.76
N ALA A 16 -7.96 -2.72 -7.56
CA ALA A 16 -6.87 -1.78 -7.33
C ALA A 16 -5.50 -2.41 -7.62
N PHE A 17 -5.29 -3.66 -7.22
CA PHE A 17 -4.07 -4.42 -7.52
C PHE A 17 -3.88 -4.64 -9.03
N LEU A 18 -4.95 -5.01 -9.74
CA LEU A 18 -4.90 -5.21 -11.19
C LEU A 18 -4.62 -3.91 -11.94
N ILE A 19 -5.28 -2.81 -11.55
CA ILE A 19 -5.11 -1.48 -12.18
C ILE A 19 -3.70 -0.95 -11.92
N THR A 20 -3.20 -1.03 -10.69
CA THR A 20 -1.83 -0.59 -10.35
C THR A 20 -0.78 -1.41 -11.11
N THR A 21 -0.93 -2.73 -11.14
CA THR A 21 -0.05 -3.62 -11.91
C THR A 21 -0.07 -3.28 -13.40
N ALA A 22 -1.25 -3.10 -13.98
CA ALA A 22 -1.38 -2.73 -15.39
C ALA A 22 -0.72 -1.37 -15.68
N ALA A 23 -0.97 -0.36 -14.85
CA ALA A 23 -0.37 0.97 -14.99
C ALA A 23 1.17 0.92 -14.95
N GLU A 24 1.73 0.13 -14.03
CA GLU A 24 3.18 -0.06 -13.92
C GLU A 24 3.77 -0.81 -15.12
N ILE A 25 3.09 -1.84 -15.62
CA ILE A 25 3.48 -2.55 -16.85
C ILE A 25 3.52 -1.57 -18.03
N PHE A 26 2.48 -0.74 -18.19
CA PHE A 26 2.46 0.28 -19.26
C PHE A 26 3.60 1.29 -19.09
N ALA A 27 3.83 1.81 -17.89
CA ALA A 27 4.92 2.74 -17.62
C ALA A 27 6.30 2.15 -17.97
N LEU A 28 6.54 0.89 -17.60
CA LEU A 28 7.79 0.18 -17.93
C LEU A 28 7.93 -0.06 -19.43
N LYS A 29 6.85 -0.45 -20.11
CA LYS A 29 6.84 -0.67 -21.56
C LYS A 29 7.10 0.62 -22.35
N PHE A 30 6.50 1.75 -21.92
CA PHE A 30 6.77 3.06 -22.51
C PHE A 30 8.21 3.53 -22.30
N SER A 31 8.85 3.13 -21.21
CA SER A 31 10.25 3.48 -20.95
C SER A 31 11.26 2.80 -21.89
N LYS A 32 10.84 1.88 -22.76
CA LYS A 32 11.67 1.11 -23.73
C LYS A 32 12.88 0.40 -23.09
N ARG A 33 12.90 0.21 -21.77
CA ARG A 33 14.06 -0.34 -21.05
C ARG A 33 14.02 -1.84 -20.83
N VAL A 34 12.92 -2.51 -21.18
CA VAL A 34 12.69 -3.91 -20.78
C VAL A 34 11.94 -4.69 -21.87
N ASP A 35 12.65 -5.27 -22.84
CA ASP A 35 12.11 -6.24 -23.82
C ASP A 35 12.04 -7.68 -23.26
N SER A 36 12.04 -7.82 -21.93
CA SER A 36 12.16 -9.10 -21.22
C SER A 36 10.93 -9.34 -20.34
N PRO A 37 10.46 -10.59 -20.11
CA PRO A 37 9.30 -10.89 -19.26
C PRO A 37 9.36 -10.27 -17.85
N LYS A 38 10.54 -9.81 -17.41
CA LYS A 38 10.77 -8.98 -16.22
C LYS A 38 9.83 -7.78 -16.09
N PHE A 39 9.31 -7.20 -17.18
CA PHE A 39 8.36 -6.07 -17.11
C PHE A 39 7.00 -6.45 -16.48
N ILE A 40 6.64 -7.74 -16.44
CA ILE A 40 5.40 -8.24 -15.79
C ILE A 40 5.70 -8.70 -14.36
N TRP A 41 6.80 -9.43 -14.18
CA TRP A 41 7.15 -10.01 -12.88
C TRP A 41 7.55 -8.94 -11.84
N PHE A 42 8.18 -7.85 -12.27
CA PHE A 42 8.58 -6.78 -11.36
C PHE A 42 7.37 -6.06 -10.72
N PRO A 43 6.38 -5.54 -11.48
CA PRO A 43 5.20 -4.89 -10.88
C PRO A 43 4.42 -5.82 -9.94
N VAL A 44 4.29 -7.10 -10.31
CA VAL A 44 3.63 -8.10 -9.46
C VAL A 44 4.40 -8.30 -8.14
N ALA A 45 5.73 -8.50 -8.21
CA ALA A 45 6.56 -8.66 -7.02
C ALA A 45 6.58 -7.38 -6.15
N ALA A 46 6.62 -6.21 -6.78
CA ALA A 46 6.57 -4.91 -6.12
C ALA A 46 5.25 -4.69 -5.37
N ASN A 47 4.12 -5.06 -5.98
CA ASN A 47 2.82 -4.95 -5.34
C ASN A 47 2.64 -5.98 -4.23
N ILE A 48 3.09 -7.23 -4.41
CA ILE A 48 3.07 -8.25 -3.35
C ILE A 48 3.92 -7.79 -2.15
N ALA A 49 5.14 -7.31 -2.38
CA ALA A 49 5.99 -6.79 -1.32
C ALA A 49 5.34 -5.60 -0.60
N GLY A 50 4.71 -4.69 -1.35
CA GLY A 50 3.95 -3.58 -0.78
C GLY A 50 2.79 -4.05 0.10
N THR A 51 2.00 -5.03 -0.36
CA THR A 51 0.90 -5.61 0.41
C THR A 51 1.40 -6.26 1.71
N LEU A 52 2.50 -7.02 1.66
CA LEU A 52 3.10 -7.63 2.85
C LEU A 52 3.57 -6.57 3.87
N ILE A 53 4.20 -5.49 3.40
CA ILE A 53 4.63 -4.38 4.26
C ILE A 53 3.42 -3.72 4.94
N VAL A 54 2.36 -3.43 4.19
CA VAL A 54 1.11 -2.87 4.73
C VAL A 54 0.50 -3.81 5.77
N PHE A 55 0.47 -5.11 5.49
CA PHE A 55 -0.10 -6.10 6.41
C PHE A 55 0.68 -6.18 7.72
N VAL A 56 2.01 -6.29 7.66
CA VAL A 56 2.88 -6.37 8.84
C VAL A 56 2.80 -5.09 9.67
N ILE A 57 2.93 -3.91 9.05
CA ILE A 57 2.88 -2.64 9.78
C ILE A 57 1.46 -2.35 10.28
N GLY A 58 0.43 -2.70 9.52
CA GLY A 58 -0.96 -2.58 9.94
C GLY A 58 -1.25 -3.41 11.19
N LEU A 59 -0.79 -4.67 11.23
CA LEU A 59 -0.90 -5.51 12.42
C LEU A 59 -0.16 -4.91 13.63
N LEU A 60 1.06 -4.40 13.41
CA LEU A 60 1.81 -3.71 14.47
C LEU A 60 1.07 -2.45 14.96
N ALA A 61 0.50 -1.65 14.06
CA ALA A 61 -0.26 -0.45 14.42
C ALA A 61 -1.52 -0.79 15.22
N VAL A 62 -2.28 -1.82 14.81
CA VAL A 62 -3.46 -2.31 15.57
C VAL A 62 -3.05 -2.81 16.95
N GLY A 63 -1.95 -3.57 17.04
CA GLY A 63 -1.42 -4.05 18.33
C GLY A 63 -1.01 -2.89 19.24
N LEU A 64 -0.28 -1.90 18.72
CA LEU A 64 0.13 -0.71 19.45
C LEU A 64 -1.07 0.13 19.91
N PHE A 65 -2.11 0.24 19.07
CA PHE A 65 -3.35 0.93 19.43
C PHE A 65 -4.07 0.21 20.58
N ALA A 66 -4.19 -1.12 20.52
CA ALA A 66 -4.82 -1.90 21.58
C ALA A 66 -4.08 -1.77 22.92
N VAL A 67 -2.74 -1.85 22.90
CA VAL A 67 -1.91 -1.65 24.10
C VAL A 67 -2.07 -0.23 24.62
N GLY A 68 -2.00 0.78 23.76
CA GLY A 68 -2.15 2.18 24.16
C GLY A 68 -3.50 2.49 24.77
N PHE A 69 -4.57 1.89 24.24
CA PHE A 69 -5.90 2.01 24.82
C PHE A 69 -5.95 1.42 26.23
N ILE A 70 -5.44 0.20 26.44
CA ILE A 70 -5.42 -0.45 27.76
C ILE A 70 -4.64 0.40 28.78
N VAL A 71 -3.47 0.93 28.39
CA VAL A 71 -2.64 1.77 29.27
C VAL A 71 -3.32 3.10 29.59
N ALA A 72 -4.03 3.72 28.63
CA ALA A 72 -4.75 4.97 28.88
C ALA A 72 -5.88 4.83 29.93
N PHE A 73 -6.52 3.66 30.03
CA PHE A 73 -7.50 3.37 31.08
C PHE A 73 -6.86 3.04 32.44
N GLY A 74 -5.63 2.51 32.45
CA GLY A 74 -4.94 2.05 33.66
C GLY A 74 -4.04 3.10 34.33
N GLU A 75 -3.28 3.87 33.56
CA GLU A 75 -2.17 4.69 34.05
C GLU A 75 -2.25 6.18 33.68
N GLY A 76 -3.26 6.58 32.89
CA GLY A 76 -3.57 7.98 32.58
C GLY A 76 -3.19 8.44 31.17
N TYR A 77 -3.71 9.62 30.79
CA TYR A 77 -3.75 10.12 29.41
C TYR A 77 -2.37 10.35 28.75
N ASN A 78 -1.33 10.73 29.52
CA ASN A 78 0.01 11.00 29.00
C ASN A 78 0.69 9.77 28.36
N GLU A 79 0.42 8.57 28.86
CA GLU A 79 0.92 7.34 28.24
C GLU A 79 0.20 7.07 26.91
N GLY A 80 -1.10 7.37 26.83
CA GLY A 80 -1.90 7.25 25.60
C GLY A 80 -1.38 8.12 24.45
N GLU A 81 -0.87 9.33 24.73
CA GLU A 81 -0.25 10.20 23.72
C GLU A 81 0.98 9.55 23.05
N LYS A 82 1.80 8.81 23.80
CA LYS A 82 2.98 8.11 23.24
C LYS A 82 2.57 7.08 22.18
N TYR A 83 1.48 6.35 22.40
CA TYR A 83 0.96 5.38 21.44
C TYR A 83 0.34 6.05 20.21
N PHE A 84 -0.25 7.25 20.36
CA PHE A 84 -0.70 8.03 19.22
C PHE A 84 0.46 8.47 18.32
N TYR A 85 1.59 8.92 18.90
CA TYR A 85 2.80 9.21 18.12
C TYR A 85 3.37 7.98 17.42
N LEU A 86 3.33 6.81 18.07
CA LEU A 86 3.73 5.54 17.43
C LEU A 86 2.81 5.16 16.25
N MET A 87 1.51 5.46 16.34
CA MET A 87 0.58 5.24 15.23
C MET A 87 0.88 6.16 14.03
N ILE A 88 1.15 7.45 14.27
CA ILE A 88 1.57 8.39 13.22
C ILE A 88 2.89 7.92 12.58
N LEU A 89 3.83 7.46 13.40
CA LEU A 89 5.11 6.94 12.91
C LEU A 89 4.89 5.70 12.01
N ALA A 90 3.99 4.78 12.41
CA ALA A 90 3.63 3.62 11.59
C ALA A 90 3.02 4.04 10.24
N LEU A 91 2.16 5.06 10.21
CA LEU A 91 1.57 5.60 8.97
C LEU A 91 2.62 6.18 8.03
N ILE A 92 3.66 6.83 8.55
CA ILE A 92 4.77 7.38 7.74
C ILE A 92 5.72 6.27 7.28
N LEU A 93 5.94 5.25 8.10
CA LEU A 93 6.83 4.13 7.78
C LEU A 93 6.31 3.28 6.61
N ILE A 94 5.00 3.11 6.47
CA ILE A 94 4.40 2.32 5.37
C ILE A 94 4.85 2.82 3.99
N PRO A 95 4.57 4.07 3.56
CA PRO A 95 4.97 4.55 2.24
C PRO A 95 6.49 4.57 2.07
N LEU A 96 7.25 4.84 3.12
CA LEU A 96 8.72 4.84 3.09
C LEU A 96 9.27 3.43 2.82
N LEU A 97 8.76 2.41 3.50
CA LEU A 97 9.18 1.02 3.34
C LEU A 97 8.73 0.45 1.98
N ILE A 98 7.54 0.80 1.50
CA ILE A 98 7.09 0.44 0.15
C ILE A 98 8.02 1.05 -0.90
N PHE A 99 8.35 2.34 -0.76
CA PHE A 99 9.29 3.03 -1.64
C PHE A 99 10.67 2.34 -1.66
N LEU A 100 11.22 2.00 -0.49
CA LEU A 100 12.49 1.29 -0.35
C LEU A 100 12.43 -0.11 -0.99
N ALA A 101 11.39 -0.89 -0.69
CA ALA A 101 11.21 -2.23 -1.23
C ALA A 101 11.13 -2.21 -2.76
N ARG A 102 10.38 -1.24 -3.33
CA ARG A 102 10.31 -1.03 -4.77
C ARG A 102 11.65 -0.65 -5.37
N THR A 103 12.41 0.23 -4.72
CA THR A 103 13.75 0.63 -5.18
C THR A 103 14.70 -0.58 -5.21
N VAL A 104 14.70 -1.37 -4.14
CA VAL A 104 15.53 -2.58 -4.03
C VAL A 104 15.14 -3.59 -5.11
N LEU A 105 13.85 -3.89 -5.26
CA LEU A 105 13.36 -4.79 -6.32
C LEU A 105 13.72 -4.28 -7.72
N PHE A 106 13.65 -2.97 -7.95
CA PHE A 106 13.98 -2.39 -9.26
C PHE A 106 15.44 -2.63 -9.63
N LEU A 107 16.33 -2.50 -8.64
CA LEU A 107 17.76 -2.78 -8.79
C LEU A 107 18.03 -4.28 -8.94
N LEU A 108 17.37 -5.14 -8.15
CA LEU A 108 17.52 -6.60 -8.23
C LEU A 108 17.07 -7.16 -9.58
N PHE A 109 16.02 -6.60 -10.18
CA PHE A 109 15.56 -6.98 -11.52
C PHE A 109 16.42 -6.38 -12.65
N ASN A 110 17.40 -5.53 -12.31
CA ASN A 110 18.31 -4.85 -13.22
C ASN A 110 17.58 -4.01 -14.29
N LEU A 111 16.55 -3.27 -13.87
CA LEU A 111 15.70 -2.47 -14.78
C LEU A 111 16.28 -1.07 -15.08
N GLY A 112 17.38 -0.69 -14.44
CA GLY A 112 18.06 0.58 -14.67
C GLY A 112 19.07 0.94 -13.57
N LYS A 113 19.58 2.18 -13.63
CA LYS A 113 20.56 2.71 -12.67
C LYS A 113 19.89 3.27 -11.41
N PHE A 114 20.64 3.34 -10.31
CA PHE A 114 20.22 3.85 -9.00
C PHE A 114 19.36 5.14 -9.00
N PRO A 115 19.76 6.26 -9.63
CA PRO A 115 18.95 7.49 -9.60
C PRO A 115 17.60 7.32 -10.29
N PHE A 116 17.53 6.47 -11.32
CA PHE A 116 16.28 6.17 -12.00
C PHE A 116 15.40 5.22 -11.20
N ALA A 117 16.00 4.26 -10.48
CA ALA A 117 15.28 3.38 -9.57
C ALA A 117 14.55 4.20 -8.50
N LEU A 118 15.24 5.16 -7.87
CA LEU A 118 14.63 6.06 -6.89
C LEU A 118 13.48 6.88 -7.49
N LEU A 119 13.70 7.52 -8.65
CA LEU A 119 12.66 8.34 -9.27
C LEU A 119 11.44 7.49 -9.66
N TYR A 120 11.67 6.34 -10.30
CA TYR A 120 10.60 5.42 -10.68
C TYR A 120 9.82 4.95 -9.45
N SER A 121 10.51 4.43 -8.44
CA SER A 121 9.88 3.90 -7.24
C SER A 121 9.13 4.98 -6.45
N PHE A 122 9.60 6.23 -6.45
CA PHE A 122 8.89 7.36 -5.83
C PHE A 122 7.57 7.64 -6.55
N VAL A 123 7.61 7.83 -7.87
CA VAL A 123 6.42 8.10 -8.69
C VAL A 123 5.43 6.93 -8.62
N SER A 124 5.93 5.70 -8.73
CA SER A 124 5.12 4.48 -8.65
C SER A 124 4.45 4.36 -7.27
N THR A 125 5.14 4.69 -6.18
CA THR A 125 4.56 4.67 -4.82
C THR A 125 3.45 5.70 -4.67
N ILE A 126 3.65 6.92 -5.16
CA ILE A 126 2.60 7.96 -5.17
C ILE A 126 1.39 7.51 -5.99
N LEU A 127 1.63 6.99 -7.20
CA LEU A 127 0.57 6.57 -8.11
C LEU A 127 -0.24 5.40 -7.50
N THR A 128 0.43 4.48 -6.81
CA THR A 128 -0.22 3.39 -6.07
C THR A 128 -1.06 3.93 -4.91
N ALA A 129 -0.55 4.87 -4.13
CA ALA A 129 -1.30 5.50 -3.04
C ALA A 129 -2.56 6.23 -3.55
N VAL A 130 -2.45 6.94 -4.68
CA VAL A 130 -3.60 7.62 -5.32
C VAL A 130 -4.64 6.60 -5.79
N ILE A 131 -4.24 5.54 -6.50
CA ILE A 131 -5.18 4.51 -6.99
C ILE A 131 -5.87 3.82 -5.82
N LEU A 132 -5.14 3.48 -4.75
CA LEU A 132 -5.72 2.88 -3.55
C LEU A 132 -6.71 3.82 -2.86
N SER A 133 -6.39 5.11 -2.75
CA SER A 133 -7.28 6.11 -2.15
C SER A 133 -8.58 6.26 -2.93
N ILE A 134 -8.50 6.37 -4.26
CA ILE A 134 -9.68 6.43 -5.14
C ILE A 134 -10.51 5.14 -5.04
N SER A 135 -9.84 3.98 -5.00
CA SER A 135 -10.52 2.68 -4.88
C SER A 135 -11.24 2.55 -3.55
N ALA A 136 -10.61 2.99 -2.45
CA ALA A 136 -11.21 3.00 -1.12
C ALA A 136 -12.42 3.95 -1.06
N MET A 137 -12.29 5.18 -1.56
CA MET A 137 -13.40 6.14 -1.60
C MET A 137 -14.57 5.64 -2.45
N THR A 138 -14.29 5.07 -3.62
CA THR A 138 -15.33 4.48 -4.48
C THR A 138 -16.03 3.32 -3.77
N SER A 139 -15.28 2.45 -3.09
CA SER A 139 -15.87 1.31 -2.36
C SER A 139 -16.79 1.77 -1.21
N LEU A 140 -16.40 2.81 -0.47
CA LEU A 140 -17.21 3.41 0.58
C LEU A 140 -18.48 4.06 0.00
N TRP A 141 -18.33 4.82 -1.09
CA TRP A 141 -19.47 5.46 -1.75
C TRP A 141 -20.49 4.43 -2.25
N ILE A 142 -20.04 3.34 -2.88
CA ILE A 142 -20.94 2.27 -3.33
C ILE A 142 -21.63 1.61 -2.13
N TYR A 143 -20.89 1.31 -1.06
CA TYR A 143 -21.46 0.73 0.16
C TYR A 143 -22.55 1.62 0.77
N GLU A 144 -22.33 2.93 0.83
CA GLU A 144 -23.33 3.90 1.30
C GLU A 144 -24.60 3.93 0.43
N GLN A 145 -24.49 3.75 -0.89
CA GLN A 145 -25.65 3.67 -1.79
C GLN A 145 -26.49 2.40 -1.57
N PHE A 146 -25.87 1.28 -1.18
CA PHE A 146 -26.57 0.01 -0.94
C PHE A 146 -27.24 -0.09 0.44
N LEU A 147 -26.80 0.72 1.40
CA LEU A 147 -27.41 0.79 2.74
C LEU A 147 -28.61 1.74 2.84
N ARG A 148 -28.85 2.56 1.81
CA ARG A 148 -30.02 3.46 1.69
C ARG A 148 -31.11 2.80 0.85
#